data_AF-A0A6G5R536-F1
#
_entry.id   AF-A0A6G5R536-F1
#
_cell.length_a   1.000
_cell.length_b   1.000
_cell.length_c   1.000
_cell.angle_alpha   90.00
_cell.angle_beta   90.00
_cell.angle_gamma   90.00
#
_symmetry.space_group_name_H-M   'P 1'
#
loop_
_entity.id
_entity.type
_entity.pdbx_description
1 polymer ?
#
loop_
_entity_poly.entity_id
_entity_poly.type
_entity_poly.pdbx_seq_one_letter_code
_entity_poly.pdbx_strand_id
1 'polypeptide(L)'
;MPNFITKNLKSLAYPIIQDEVVFAWEARGRNSTIIYTQSGIEEFFVTLKEHKNGFLVKGDKITRPAQIGLLQKALVKFKELNCEEIVSEAIAVKKTHLTQKTSYISDTKELLQILKESRLSKIFIEIGFGSGRHLLWQAEKNPDALVIGIEVYKPSIEQVAKLAKSKKLNNVVLINSDARLLLSLIDSNFIDKIFLHFPVPWDDAPHRRVVSEKFTKECERTLKIGGRFELRSDSRNYTEYTISQLLNLHSSKLIVDKNKYLNVSSKYEDRWKKQLKDIYDVTFECEIKSEPLKTLSEMKFDSNYDVKAISKNFKNITIKKDDCFLHIEEKFEKSEDEILLRISFGAFSQPEQCYILITPQKCEYFIKKPLLTRENLNAHFALKEYLANAKDY
;
A
#
# COMPACT_ATOMS: atom_id res chain seq x y z
N MET A 1 -15.17 -2.39 -8.19
CA MET A 1 -15.14 -0.92 -8.14
C MET A 1 -16.54 -0.43 -8.48
N PRO A 2 -17.14 0.48 -7.71
CA PRO A 2 -18.42 1.10 -8.08
C PRO A 2 -18.40 1.64 -9.51
N ASN A 3 -19.45 1.35 -10.28
CA ASN A 3 -19.58 1.72 -11.68
C ASN A 3 -21.04 1.67 -12.16
N PHE A 4 -21.31 2.26 -13.32
CA PHE A 4 -22.55 2.12 -14.06
C PHE A 4 -22.30 2.24 -15.57
N ILE A 5 -23.26 1.78 -16.38
CA ILE A 5 -23.24 1.87 -17.84
C ILE A 5 -24.43 2.71 -18.27
N THR A 6 -24.19 3.68 -19.16
CA THR A 6 -25.23 4.51 -19.78
C THR A 6 -25.09 4.49 -21.29
N LYS A 7 -26.19 4.66 -22.04
CA LYS A 7 -26.11 4.71 -23.51
C LYS A 7 -25.46 5.99 -24.03
N ASN A 8 -25.82 7.12 -23.43
CA ASN A 8 -25.44 8.46 -23.89
C ASN A 8 -24.90 9.28 -22.72
N LEU A 9 -23.92 10.12 -22.99
CA LEU A 9 -23.39 11.12 -22.06
C LEU A 9 -23.68 12.51 -22.61
N LYS A 10 -24.15 13.43 -21.77
CA LYS A 10 -24.24 14.84 -22.16
C LYS A 10 -22.83 15.45 -22.20
N SER A 11 -22.69 16.51 -22.99
CA SER A 11 -21.51 17.36 -22.91
C SER A 11 -21.60 18.22 -21.67
N LEU A 12 -20.57 18.20 -20.83
CA LEU A 12 -20.49 18.95 -19.59
C LEU A 12 -19.41 20.03 -19.69
N ALA A 13 -19.73 21.25 -19.26
CA ALA A 13 -18.76 22.30 -19.07
C ALA A 13 -18.28 22.29 -17.61
N TYR A 14 -16.98 22.09 -17.39
CA TYR A 14 -16.37 22.04 -16.05
C TYR A 14 -15.84 23.42 -15.62
N PRO A 15 -15.82 23.74 -14.31
CA PRO A 15 -16.21 22.89 -13.19
C PRO A 15 -17.73 22.80 -12.98
N ILE A 16 -18.20 21.67 -12.44
CA ILE A 16 -19.60 21.45 -12.04
C ILE A 16 -19.63 21.09 -10.56
N ILE A 17 -20.55 21.71 -9.82
CA ILE A 17 -20.74 21.47 -8.39
C ILE A 17 -22.16 20.95 -8.18
N GLN A 18 -22.29 19.81 -7.49
CA GLN A 18 -23.58 19.27 -7.10
C GLN A 18 -23.47 18.57 -5.74
N ASP A 19 -24.27 19.00 -4.76
CA ASP A 19 -24.36 18.40 -3.42
C ASP A 19 -22.99 18.10 -2.79
N GLU A 20 -22.09 19.09 -2.78
CA GLU A 20 -20.71 19.03 -2.25
C GLU A 20 -19.73 18.15 -3.04
N VAL A 21 -20.13 17.66 -4.21
CA VAL A 21 -19.23 17.01 -5.16
C VAL A 21 -18.84 18.01 -6.22
N VAL A 22 -17.54 18.17 -6.44
CA VAL A 22 -16.98 19.03 -7.49
C VAL A 22 -16.38 18.13 -8.57
N PHE A 23 -16.88 18.25 -9.80
CA PHE A 23 -16.22 17.75 -11.00
C PHE A 23 -15.45 18.92 -11.60
N ALA A 24 -14.14 18.96 -11.41
CA ALA A 24 -13.36 20.18 -11.61
C ALA A 24 -12.88 20.38 -13.05
N TRP A 25 -12.42 19.31 -13.71
CA TRP A 25 -11.98 19.30 -15.10
C TRP A 25 -11.88 17.87 -15.62
N GLU A 26 -11.79 17.72 -16.95
CA GLU A 26 -11.52 16.45 -17.61
C GLU A 26 -10.16 16.45 -18.33
N ALA A 27 -9.59 15.27 -18.52
CA ALA A 27 -8.44 15.05 -19.38
C ALA A 27 -8.66 13.80 -20.24
N ARG A 28 -8.38 13.92 -21.54
CA ARG A 28 -8.71 12.90 -22.55
C ARG A 28 -7.48 12.06 -22.87
N GLY A 29 -7.57 10.77 -22.61
CA GLY A 29 -6.58 9.79 -23.01
C GLY A 29 -6.98 9.06 -24.29
N ARG A 30 -6.15 8.10 -24.70
CA ARG A 30 -6.38 7.32 -25.93
C ARG A 30 -7.66 6.50 -25.88
N ASN A 31 -7.93 5.85 -24.75
CA ASN A 31 -9.04 4.90 -24.60
C ASN A 31 -10.02 5.29 -23.49
N SER A 32 -9.80 6.44 -22.84
CA SER A 32 -10.61 6.87 -21.72
C SER A 32 -10.43 8.34 -21.40
N THR A 33 -11.48 8.96 -20.90
CA THR A 33 -11.43 10.28 -20.27
C THR A 33 -11.40 10.10 -18.77
N ILE A 34 -10.58 10.89 -18.09
CA ILE A 34 -10.59 11.00 -16.62
C ILE A 34 -11.17 12.35 -16.24
N ILE A 35 -11.97 12.37 -15.19
CA ILE A 35 -12.58 13.57 -14.61
C ILE A 35 -12.05 13.71 -13.20
N TYR A 36 -11.39 14.83 -12.91
CA TYR A 36 -10.91 15.14 -11.58
C TYR A 36 -12.10 15.51 -10.70
N THR A 37 -12.27 14.76 -9.62
CA THR A 37 -13.42 14.84 -8.75
C THR A 37 -12.97 15.05 -7.31
N GLN A 38 -13.61 16.00 -6.63
CA GLN A 38 -13.46 16.23 -5.20
C GLN A 38 -14.81 15.93 -4.52
N SER A 39 -14.77 15.18 -3.42
CA SER A 39 -15.95 14.84 -2.63
C SER A 39 -15.55 14.77 -1.16
N GLY A 40 -16.07 15.69 -0.34
CA GLY A 40 -15.55 15.88 1.02
C GLY A 40 -14.08 16.33 1.00
N ILE A 41 -13.23 15.65 1.76
CA ILE A 41 -11.77 15.93 1.84
C ILE A 41 -10.93 15.10 0.85
N GLU A 42 -11.56 14.22 0.06
CA GLU A 42 -10.86 13.28 -0.79
C GLU A 42 -10.95 13.68 -2.26
N GLU A 43 -9.86 13.43 -2.97
CA GLU A 43 -9.68 13.76 -4.39
C GLU A 43 -9.39 12.48 -5.17
N PHE A 44 -10.05 12.30 -6.31
CA PHE A 44 -9.94 11.09 -7.11
C PHE A 44 -10.38 11.31 -8.55
N PHE A 45 -10.06 10.36 -9.44
CA PHE A 45 -10.59 10.35 -10.80
C PHE A 45 -11.85 9.50 -10.94
N VAL A 46 -12.84 10.03 -11.65
CA VAL A 46 -13.88 9.24 -12.31
C VAL A 46 -13.42 8.98 -13.74
N THR A 47 -13.54 7.74 -14.21
CA THR A 47 -13.14 7.33 -15.56
C THR A 47 -14.36 7.08 -16.44
N LEU A 48 -14.34 7.64 -17.63
CA LEU A 48 -15.27 7.38 -18.73
C LEU A 48 -14.57 6.53 -19.80
N LYS A 49 -15.19 5.43 -20.21
CA LYS A 49 -14.70 4.58 -21.31
C LYS A 49 -15.84 4.19 -22.23
N GLU A 50 -15.56 4.06 -23.52
CA GLU A 50 -16.49 3.40 -24.45
C GLU A 50 -16.75 1.95 -24.02
N HIS A 51 -17.98 1.50 -24.23
CA HIS A 51 -18.46 0.18 -23.89
C HIS A 51 -19.42 -0.31 -24.98
N LYS A 52 -19.59 -1.63 -25.13
CA LYS A 52 -20.42 -2.22 -26.21
C LYS A 52 -21.84 -1.62 -26.32
N ASN A 53 -22.39 -1.16 -25.19
CA ASN A 53 -23.75 -0.62 -25.07
C ASN A 53 -23.76 0.85 -24.62
N GLY A 54 -22.76 1.65 -25.01
CA GLY A 54 -22.62 3.07 -24.68
C GLY A 54 -21.32 3.38 -23.94
N PHE A 55 -21.42 3.87 -22.70
CA PHE A 55 -20.30 4.35 -21.91
C PHE A 55 -20.28 3.70 -20.52
N LEU A 56 -19.11 3.22 -20.12
CA LEU A 56 -18.81 2.77 -18.76
C LEU A 56 -18.26 3.94 -17.95
N VAL A 57 -18.95 4.27 -16.86
CA VAL A 57 -18.51 5.27 -15.87
C VAL A 57 -18.14 4.54 -14.59
N LYS A 58 -16.91 4.74 -14.11
CA LYS A 58 -16.39 4.05 -12.92
C LYS A 58 -15.40 4.90 -12.14
N GLY A 59 -15.18 4.58 -10.88
CA GLY A 59 -14.01 5.11 -10.16
C GLY A 59 -12.70 4.59 -10.74
N ASP A 60 -11.70 5.46 -10.80
CA ASP A 60 -10.33 5.07 -11.12
C ASP A 60 -9.76 4.20 -9.99
N LYS A 61 -8.94 3.20 -10.36
CA LYS A 61 -8.38 2.26 -9.38
C LYS A 61 -7.20 2.85 -8.61
N ILE A 62 -6.42 3.71 -9.25
CA ILE A 62 -5.15 4.24 -8.73
C ILE A 62 -5.43 5.32 -7.68
N THR A 63 -6.39 6.19 -7.99
CA THR A 63 -6.80 7.32 -7.16
C THR A 63 -8.04 7.01 -6.32
N ARG A 64 -8.42 5.73 -6.17
CA ARG A 64 -9.63 5.37 -5.41
C ARG A 64 -9.58 5.96 -3.99
N PRO A 65 -10.62 6.67 -3.54
CA PRO A 65 -10.69 7.20 -2.19
C PRO A 65 -10.68 6.10 -1.12
N ALA A 66 -10.19 6.43 0.06
CA ALA A 66 -10.25 5.57 1.24
C ALA A 66 -11.71 5.34 1.66
N GLN A 67 -12.52 6.41 1.67
CA GLN A 67 -13.96 6.33 1.91
C GLN A 67 -14.71 6.02 0.62
N ILE A 68 -15.02 4.74 0.41
CA ILE A 68 -15.71 4.28 -0.81
C ILE A 68 -17.07 4.96 -1.02
N GLY A 69 -17.75 5.36 0.06
CA GLY A 69 -19.02 6.08 -0.01
C GLY A 69 -18.91 7.44 -0.71
N LEU A 70 -17.76 8.12 -0.64
CA LEU A 70 -17.53 9.39 -1.33
C LEU A 70 -17.46 9.20 -2.85
N LEU A 71 -16.80 8.11 -3.31
CA LEU A 71 -16.83 7.70 -4.72
C LEU A 71 -18.24 7.34 -5.17
N GLN A 72 -18.99 6.59 -4.37
CA GLN A 72 -20.37 6.23 -4.71
C GLN A 72 -21.27 7.46 -4.83
N LYS A 73 -21.17 8.40 -3.87
CA LYS A 73 -21.87 9.71 -3.92
C LYS A 73 -21.53 10.43 -5.23
N ALA A 74 -20.25 10.55 -5.56
CA ALA A 74 -19.82 11.20 -6.79
C ALA A 74 -20.36 10.51 -8.06
N LEU A 75 -20.35 9.18 -8.14
CA LEU A 75 -20.91 8.47 -9.29
C LEU A 75 -22.42 8.66 -9.43
N VAL A 76 -23.17 8.71 -8.31
CA VAL A 76 -24.60 9.02 -8.33
C VAL A 76 -24.85 10.43 -8.84
N LYS A 77 -24.08 11.42 -8.36
CA LYS A 77 -24.22 12.82 -8.81
C LYS A 77 -23.84 13.00 -10.27
N PHE A 78 -22.77 12.37 -10.73
CA PHE A 78 -22.42 12.36 -12.15
C PHE A 78 -23.52 11.74 -13.02
N LYS A 79 -24.14 10.66 -12.54
CA LYS A 79 -25.27 10.00 -13.21
C LYS A 79 -26.46 10.95 -13.36
N GLU A 80 -26.86 11.61 -12.28
CA GLU A 80 -27.97 12.58 -12.25
C GLU A 80 -27.77 13.76 -13.21
N LEU A 81 -26.53 14.27 -13.31
CA LEU A 81 -26.20 15.40 -14.20
C LEU A 81 -26.11 15.00 -15.67
N ASN A 82 -25.55 13.83 -15.94
CA ASN A 82 -24.97 13.56 -17.25
C ASN A 82 -25.64 12.43 -18.05
N CYS A 83 -26.57 11.69 -17.44
CA CYS A 83 -27.07 10.43 -17.99
C CYS A 83 -28.61 10.39 -17.95
N GLU A 84 -29.23 9.99 -19.06
CA GLU A 84 -30.70 9.83 -19.15
C GLU A 84 -31.11 8.35 -19.24
N GLU A 85 -30.31 7.51 -19.92
CA GLU A 85 -30.60 6.09 -20.12
C GLU A 85 -29.53 5.20 -19.46
N ILE A 86 -29.87 4.62 -18.30
CA ILE A 86 -28.99 3.69 -17.57
C ILE A 86 -29.23 2.27 -18.05
N VAL A 87 -28.16 1.61 -18.50
CA VAL A 87 -28.17 0.22 -18.98
C VAL A 87 -27.98 -0.75 -17.81
N SER A 88 -27.03 -0.43 -16.92
CA SER A 88 -26.77 -1.23 -15.73
C SER A 88 -26.08 -0.42 -14.65
N GLU A 89 -26.24 -0.85 -13.41
CA GLU A 89 -25.74 -0.15 -12.23
C GLU A 89 -25.16 -1.14 -11.21
N ALA A 90 -23.96 -0.84 -10.73
CA ALA A 90 -23.31 -1.53 -9.62
C ALA A 90 -22.85 -0.51 -8.56
N ILE A 91 -23.76 0.42 -8.19
CA ILE A 91 -23.56 1.40 -7.13
C ILE A 91 -24.51 1.05 -5.99
N ALA A 92 -24.01 0.38 -4.95
CA ALA A 92 -24.78 0.17 -3.74
C ALA A 92 -24.37 1.23 -2.71
N VAL A 93 -25.10 2.35 -2.62
CA VAL A 93 -24.98 3.29 -1.50
C VAL A 93 -25.58 2.63 -0.26
N LYS A 94 -24.82 1.72 0.36
CA LYS A 94 -25.23 1.13 1.64
C LYS A 94 -25.07 2.22 2.71
N LYS A 95 -26.17 2.61 3.36
CA LYS A 95 -26.19 3.52 4.53
C LYS A 95 -25.43 2.97 5.75
N THR A 96 -24.84 1.78 5.66
CA THR A 96 -24.20 1.07 6.77
C THR A 96 -22.68 1.21 6.74
N HIS A 97 -22.13 1.87 7.77
CA HIS A 97 -20.76 1.79 8.35
C HIS A 97 -19.50 1.81 7.45
N LEU A 98 -19.61 1.73 6.12
CA LEU A 98 -18.50 1.75 5.16
C LEU A 98 -18.03 3.17 4.81
N THR A 99 -18.64 4.18 5.44
CA THR A 99 -18.34 5.60 5.28
C THR A 99 -17.41 6.14 6.37
N GLN A 100 -17.10 5.36 7.41
CA GLN A 100 -16.25 5.82 8.51
C GLN A 100 -14.95 5.03 8.53
N LYS A 101 -13.83 5.76 8.43
CA LYS A 101 -12.50 5.21 8.69
C LYS A 101 -12.48 4.66 10.12
N THR A 102 -12.20 3.37 10.28
CA THR A 102 -11.99 2.79 11.62
C THR A 102 -10.69 3.33 12.18
N SER A 103 -10.69 3.86 13.40
CA SER A 103 -9.51 4.42 14.08
C SER A 103 -8.31 3.47 14.19
N TYR A 104 -8.54 2.17 14.03
CA TYR A 104 -7.52 1.13 14.11
C TYR A 104 -6.80 0.85 12.79
N ILE A 105 -7.39 1.22 11.64
CA ILE A 105 -6.82 0.87 10.33
C ILE A 105 -6.17 2.12 9.74
N SER A 106 -4.87 2.03 9.50
CA SER A 106 -4.06 3.11 8.95
C SER A 106 -3.48 2.71 7.61
N ASP A 107 -3.22 3.70 6.76
CA ASP A 107 -2.34 3.50 5.60
C ASP A 107 -0.86 3.60 6.00
N THR A 108 0.03 3.34 5.04
CA THR A 108 1.48 3.36 5.28
C THR A 108 1.98 4.73 5.75
N LYS A 109 1.48 5.83 5.18
CA LYS A 109 1.96 7.18 5.54
C LYS A 109 1.52 7.55 6.95
N GLU A 110 0.27 7.27 7.28
CA GLU A 110 -0.28 7.48 8.61
C GLU A 110 0.46 6.65 9.66
N LEU A 111 0.79 5.40 9.36
CA LEU A 111 1.57 4.57 10.27
C LEU A 111 2.97 5.13 10.50
N LEU A 112 3.67 5.57 9.45
CA LEU A 112 4.99 6.20 9.60
C LEU A 112 4.93 7.48 10.44
N GLN A 113 3.83 8.25 10.34
CA GLN A 113 3.60 9.40 11.20
C GLN A 113 3.34 8.98 12.66
N ILE A 114 2.46 8.00 12.88
CA ILE A 114 2.17 7.45 14.22
C ILE A 114 3.47 6.95 14.88
N LEU A 115 4.33 6.25 14.14
CA LEU A 115 5.62 5.79 14.64
C LEU A 115 6.49 6.95 15.13
N LYS A 116 6.58 8.04 14.37
CA LYS A 116 7.37 9.24 14.75
C LYS A 116 6.79 10.00 15.94
N GLU A 117 5.47 10.02 16.07
CA GLU A 117 4.76 10.78 17.12
C GLU A 117 4.45 9.94 18.38
N SER A 118 4.61 8.62 18.29
CA SER A 118 4.28 7.69 19.36
C SER A 118 5.05 8.01 20.64
N ARG A 119 4.31 8.14 21.74
CA ARG A 119 4.86 8.30 23.09
C ARG A 119 5.01 6.97 23.83
N LEU A 120 4.63 5.86 23.21
CA LEU A 120 4.77 4.52 23.77
C LEU A 120 6.23 4.05 23.68
N SER A 121 6.73 3.43 24.75
CA SER A 121 8.15 3.09 24.88
C SER A 121 8.59 1.90 24.04
N LYS A 122 7.64 1.03 23.68
CA LYS A 122 7.90 -0.21 22.95
C LYS A 122 7.10 -0.27 21.66
N ILE A 123 7.65 -0.93 20.65
CA ILE A 123 6.99 -1.14 19.37
C ILE A 123 7.08 -2.61 18.99
N PHE A 124 5.91 -3.22 18.84
CA PHE A 124 5.77 -4.61 18.43
C PHE A 124 5.10 -4.68 17.06
N ILE A 125 5.59 -5.55 16.18
CA ILE A 125 4.99 -5.84 14.89
C ILE A 125 4.61 -7.30 14.82
N GLU A 126 3.39 -7.61 14.37
CA GLU A 126 3.00 -8.97 14.00
C GLU A 126 2.63 -9.03 12.51
N ILE A 127 3.38 -9.86 11.78
CA ILE A 127 3.24 -10.07 10.33
C ILE A 127 2.31 -11.26 10.09
N GLY A 128 1.25 -11.05 9.32
CA GLY A 128 0.27 -12.08 9.00
C GLY A 128 -0.56 -12.50 10.22
N PHE A 129 -1.05 -11.53 10.99
CA PHE A 129 -1.73 -11.79 12.27
C PHE A 129 -3.01 -12.64 12.16
N GLY A 130 -3.59 -12.78 10.96
CA GLY A 130 -4.79 -13.58 10.70
C GLY A 130 -5.94 -13.23 11.64
N SER A 131 -6.32 -14.16 12.54
CA SER A 131 -7.39 -13.93 13.52
C SER A 131 -7.10 -12.85 14.58
N GLY A 132 -5.85 -12.39 14.69
CA GLY A 132 -5.42 -11.36 15.64
C GLY A 132 -5.38 -11.79 17.10
N ARG A 133 -5.51 -13.09 17.43
CA ARG A 133 -5.50 -13.57 18.82
C ARG A 133 -4.22 -13.20 19.58
N HIS A 134 -3.07 -13.47 18.98
CA HIS A 134 -1.77 -13.13 19.57
C HIS A 134 -1.57 -11.61 19.60
N LEU A 135 -1.84 -10.92 18.48
CA LEU A 135 -1.76 -9.46 18.38
C LEU A 135 -2.54 -8.73 19.48
N LEU A 136 -3.81 -9.07 19.64
CA LEU A 136 -4.68 -8.42 20.63
C LEU A 136 -4.27 -8.78 22.07
N TRP A 137 -3.77 -10.00 22.28
CA TRP A 137 -3.20 -10.40 23.58
C TRP A 137 -1.94 -9.61 23.91
N GLN A 138 -1.04 -9.40 22.94
CA GLN A 138 0.15 -8.57 23.14
C GLN A 138 -0.23 -7.14 23.48
N ALA A 139 -1.23 -6.58 22.80
CA ALA A 139 -1.72 -5.23 23.08
C ALA A 139 -2.35 -5.11 24.49
N GLU A 140 -3.13 -6.11 24.92
CA GLU A 140 -3.71 -6.15 26.27
C GLU A 140 -2.66 -6.30 27.38
N LYS A 141 -1.61 -7.10 27.14
CA LYS A 141 -0.58 -7.39 28.15
C LYS A 141 0.55 -6.38 28.20
N ASN A 142 0.69 -5.55 27.17
CA ASN A 142 1.75 -4.54 27.07
C ASN A 142 1.11 -3.19 26.72
N PRO A 143 0.40 -2.54 27.65
CA PRO A 143 -0.26 -1.25 27.40
C PRO A 143 0.73 -0.11 27.08
N ASP A 144 2.00 -0.29 27.43
CA ASP A 144 3.13 0.59 27.11
C ASP A 144 3.76 0.34 25.73
N ALA A 145 3.26 -0.66 24.98
CA ALA A 145 3.71 -1.00 23.65
C ALA A 145 2.69 -0.61 22.59
N LEU A 146 3.16 0.02 21.51
CA LEU A 146 2.40 0.16 20.27
C LEU A 146 2.47 -1.18 19.52
N VAL A 147 1.32 -1.83 19.32
CA VAL A 147 1.23 -3.11 18.62
C VAL A 147 0.68 -2.90 17.21
N ILE A 148 1.50 -3.22 16.22
CA ILE A 148 1.21 -3.02 14.80
C ILE A 148 0.94 -4.37 14.14
N GLY A 149 -0.23 -4.52 13.54
CA GLY A 149 -0.60 -5.70 12.76
C GLY A 149 -0.48 -5.45 11.27
N ILE A 150 0.29 -6.28 10.57
CA ILE A 150 0.39 -6.25 9.11
C ILE A 150 -0.32 -7.46 8.52
N GLU A 151 -1.27 -7.25 7.63
CA GLU A 151 -2.02 -8.34 6.99
C GLU A 151 -2.45 -7.95 5.57
N VAL A 152 -2.47 -8.91 4.65
CA VAL A 152 -2.89 -8.69 3.25
C VAL A 152 -4.38 -9.02 3.05
N TYR A 153 -4.94 -9.91 3.86
CA TYR A 153 -6.34 -10.32 3.77
C TYR A 153 -7.29 -9.37 4.52
N LYS A 154 -7.88 -8.42 3.78
CA LYS A 154 -8.75 -7.35 4.31
C LYS A 154 -9.84 -7.81 5.30
N PRO A 155 -10.59 -8.90 5.07
CA PRO A 155 -11.61 -9.33 6.02
C PRO A 155 -11.06 -9.64 7.42
N SER A 156 -9.82 -10.16 7.53
CA SER A 156 -9.16 -10.37 8.82
C SER A 156 -8.83 -9.05 9.51
N ILE A 157 -8.39 -8.04 8.76
CA ILE A 157 -8.11 -6.70 9.28
C ILE A 157 -9.37 -6.07 9.86
N GLU A 158 -10.48 -6.10 9.12
CA GLU A 158 -11.76 -5.54 9.56
C GLU A 158 -12.32 -6.28 10.79
N GLN A 159 -12.15 -7.60 10.86
CA GLN A 159 -12.53 -8.40 12.02
C GLN A 159 -11.71 -8.00 13.26
N VAL A 160 -10.38 -7.93 13.13
CA VAL A 160 -9.49 -7.59 14.25
C VAL A 160 -9.70 -6.14 14.70
N ALA A 161 -9.95 -5.20 13.78
CA ALA A 161 -10.31 -3.81 14.12
C ALA A 161 -11.57 -3.74 15.00
N LYS A 162 -12.61 -4.53 14.69
CA LYS A 162 -13.83 -4.62 15.52
C LYS A 162 -13.54 -5.21 16.89
N LEU A 163 -12.70 -6.24 16.97
CA LEU A 163 -12.32 -6.86 18.23
C LEU A 163 -11.50 -5.90 19.11
N ALA A 164 -10.51 -5.21 18.54
CA ALA A 164 -9.74 -4.17 19.23
C ALA A 164 -10.65 -3.07 19.80
N LYS A 165 -11.63 -2.61 19.00
CA LYS A 165 -12.66 -1.66 19.44
C LYS A 165 -13.49 -2.19 20.61
N SER A 166 -13.98 -3.42 20.52
CA SER A 166 -14.77 -4.03 21.61
C SER A 166 -13.99 -4.18 22.92
N LYS A 167 -12.69 -4.43 22.81
CA LYS A 167 -11.76 -4.54 23.94
C LYS A 167 -11.24 -3.19 24.42
N LYS A 168 -11.62 -2.09 23.75
CA LYS A 168 -11.18 -0.71 24.04
C LYS A 168 -9.65 -0.57 24.08
N LEU A 169 -8.96 -1.29 23.21
CA LEU A 169 -7.50 -1.18 23.09
C LEU A 169 -7.18 0.12 22.36
N ASN A 170 -6.23 0.89 22.85
CA ASN A 170 -5.86 2.18 22.25
C ASN A 170 -4.44 2.16 21.67
N ASN A 171 -3.73 1.04 21.84
CA ASN A 171 -2.35 0.83 21.45
C ASN A 171 -2.21 -0.16 20.27
N VAL A 172 -3.25 -0.24 19.42
CA VAL A 172 -3.29 -1.14 18.26
C VAL A 172 -3.41 -0.34 16.96
N VAL A 173 -2.54 -0.62 16.00
CA VAL A 173 -2.65 -0.11 14.62
C VAL A 173 -2.59 -1.27 13.66
N LEU A 174 -3.49 -1.32 12.69
CA LEU A 174 -3.59 -2.37 11.69
C LEU A 174 -3.36 -1.76 10.31
N ILE A 175 -2.58 -2.44 9.47
CA ILE A 175 -2.25 -1.97 8.14
C ILE A 175 -2.41 -3.07 7.10
N ASN A 176 -3.00 -2.70 5.95
CA ASN A 176 -3.06 -3.57 4.78
C ASN A 176 -1.86 -3.32 3.87
N SER A 177 -0.73 -3.98 4.15
CA SER A 177 0.52 -3.78 3.41
C SER A 177 1.32 -5.08 3.28
N ASP A 178 2.30 -5.08 2.37
CA ASP A 178 3.41 -6.03 2.42
C ASP A 178 4.35 -5.64 3.57
N ALA A 179 4.70 -6.60 4.42
CA ALA A 179 5.58 -6.37 5.56
C ALA A 179 7.02 -6.04 5.15
N ARG A 180 7.50 -6.59 4.03
CA ARG A 180 8.88 -6.36 3.54
C ARG A 180 9.06 -4.90 3.14
N LEU A 181 8.07 -4.34 2.45
CA LEU A 181 8.03 -2.90 2.13
C LEU A 181 7.93 -2.05 3.39
N LEU A 182 7.07 -2.42 4.33
CA LEU A 182 6.88 -1.60 5.50
C LEU A 182 8.16 -1.53 6.34
N LEU A 183 8.83 -2.67 6.56
CA LEU A 183 10.11 -2.70 7.28
C LEU A 183 11.17 -1.85 6.58
N SER A 184 11.24 -1.86 5.23
CA SER A 184 12.20 -1.02 4.50
C SER A 184 11.97 0.49 4.64
N LEU A 185 10.80 0.91 5.13
CA LEU A 185 10.44 2.31 5.38
C LEU A 185 10.59 2.73 6.85
N ILE A 186 10.72 1.77 7.77
CA ILE A 186 10.89 2.04 9.20
C ILE A 186 12.36 2.34 9.49
N ASP A 187 12.59 3.35 10.33
CA ASP A 187 13.93 3.77 10.76
C ASP A 187 14.69 2.62 11.48
N SER A 188 16.02 2.69 11.44
CA SER A 188 16.87 1.69 12.09
C SER A 188 16.76 1.76 13.62
N ASN A 189 16.91 0.62 14.30
CA ASN A 189 16.91 0.52 15.77
C ASN A 189 15.63 1.04 16.44
N PHE A 190 14.46 0.77 15.84
CA PHE A 190 13.18 1.32 16.27
C PHE A 190 12.25 0.30 16.93
N ILE A 191 12.33 -0.97 16.50
CA ILE A 191 11.39 -2.03 16.85
C ILE A 191 11.93 -2.88 18.01
N ASP A 192 11.07 -3.26 18.94
CA ASP A 192 11.40 -4.13 20.06
C ASP A 192 11.11 -5.60 19.74
N LYS A 193 10.00 -5.89 19.04
CA LYS A 193 9.64 -7.26 18.66
C LYS A 193 8.99 -7.33 17.28
N ILE A 194 9.36 -8.34 16.50
CA ILE A 194 8.73 -8.72 15.24
C ILE A 194 8.29 -10.19 15.35
N PHE A 195 6.99 -10.45 15.21
CA PHE A 195 6.40 -11.78 15.24
C PHE A 195 6.01 -12.23 13.83
N LEU A 196 6.33 -13.47 13.49
CA LEU A 196 5.88 -14.15 12.27
C LEU A 196 5.35 -15.54 12.65
N HIS A 197 4.04 -15.68 12.77
CA HIS A 197 3.42 -16.92 13.23
C HIS A 197 2.72 -17.68 12.10
N PHE A 198 3.11 -18.93 11.90
CA PHE A 198 2.58 -19.88 10.91
C PHE A 198 2.52 -19.32 9.49
N PRO A 199 3.63 -18.74 8.95
CA PRO A 199 3.66 -18.28 7.57
C PRO A 199 3.44 -19.45 6.61
N VAL A 200 2.83 -19.17 5.45
CA VAL A 200 2.69 -20.18 4.40
C VAL A 200 4.10 -20.60 3.93
N PRO A 201 4.42 -21.91 3.93
CA PRO A 201 5.80 -22.36 3.72
C PRO A 201 6.26 -22.26 2.26
N TRP A 202 5.33 -22.32 1.30
CA TRP A 202 5.60 -22.23 -0.15
C TRP A 202 6.76 -23.14 -0.60
N ASP A 203 6.67 -24.44 -0.29
CA ASP A 203 7.76 -25.39 -0.58
C ASP A 203 8.08 -25.48 -2.09
N ASP A 204 7.06 -25.43 -2.95
CA ASP A 204 7.23 -25.41 -4.42
C ASP A 204 7.55 -24.03 -5.00
N ALA A 205 7.53 -22.97 -4.17
CA ALA A 205 7.80 -21.60 -4.60
C ALA A 205 8.52 -20.78 -3.52
N PRO A 206 9.77 -21.13 -3.14
CA PRO A 206 10.46 -20.50 -2.01
C PRO A 206 10.63 -18.97 -2.13
N HIS A 207 10.66 -18.44 -3.36
CA HIS A 207 10.68 -17.00 -3.63
C HIS A 207 9.44 -16.25 -3.11
N ARG A 208 8.35 -16.96 -2.77
CA ARG A 208 7.13 -16.40 -2.17
C ARG A 208 7.15 -16.38 -0.64
N ARG A 209 8.16 -16.97 0.00
CA ARG A 209 8.32 -16.92 1.45
C ARG A 209 8.47 -15.47 1.90
N VAL A 210 7.90 -15.16 3.07
CA VAL A 210 8.10 -13.85 3.72
C VAL A 210 9.58 -13.69 4.10
N VAL A 211 10.12 -14.70 4.79
CA VAL A 211 11.55 -14.77 5.11
C VAL A 211 12.37 -14.91 3.83
N SER A 212 13.39 -14.08 3.73
CA SER A 212 14.42 -14.04 2.69
C SER A 212 15.63 -13.30 3.27
N GLU A 213 16.78 -13.35 2.62
CA GLU A 213 17.97 -12.60 3.04
C GLU A 213 17.69 -11.08 3.18
N LYS A 214 16.97 -10.47 2.22
CA LYS A 214 16.60 -9.05 2.31
C LYS A 214 15.70 -8.80 3.53
N PHE A 215 14.73 -9.68 3.78
CA PHE A 215 13.83 -9.55 4.92
C PHE A 215 14.56 -9.66 6.27
N THR A 216 15.47 -10.63 6.43
CA THR A 216 16.21 -10.79 7.70
C THR A 216 17.15 -9.62 7.96
N LYS A 217 17.77 -9.06 6.90
CA LYS A 217 18.55 -7.81 6.99
C LYS A 217 17.69 -6.62 7.43
N GLU A 218 16.48 -6.47 6.90
CA GLU A 218 15.55 -5.42 7.35
C GLU A 218 15.09 -5.64 8.80
N CYS A 219 14.92 -6.89 9.24
CA CYS A 219 14.65 -7.19 10.64
C CYS A 219 15.81 -6.75 11.54
N GLU A 220 17.05 -7.18 11.27
CA GLU A 220 18.23 -6.77 12.04
C GLU A 220 18.39 -5.24 12.07
N ARG A 221 18.21 -4.58 10.92
CA ARG A 221 18.30 -3.13 10.80
C ARG A 221 17.29 -2.39 11.67
N THR A 222 16.03 -2.84 11.65
CA THR A 222 14.93 -2.16 12.33
C THR A 222 14.84 -2.50 13.81
N LEU A 223 15.37 -3.63 14.26
CA LEU A 223 15.38 -4.02 15.68
C LEU A 223 16.36 -3.18 16.50
N LYS A 224 15.95 -2.80 17.72
CA LYS A 224 16.84 -2.27 18.76
C LYS A 224 17.82 -3.35 19.22
N ILE A 225 18.92 -2.95 19.90
CA ILE A 225 19.71 -3.89 20.71
C ILE A 225 18.79 -4.54 21.75
N GLY A 226 18.83 -5.88 21.84
CA GLY A 226 17.93 -6.71 22.65
C GLY A 226 16.55 -6.94 22.04
N GLY A 227 16.24 -6.29 20.91
CA GLY A 227 15.03 -6.51 20.15
C GLY A 227 15.02 -7.89 19.48
N ARG A 228 13.83 -8.45 19.24
CA ARG A 228 13.69 -9.84 18.79
C ARG A 228 12.87 -10.01 17.53
N PHE A 229 13.32 -10.90 16.65
CA PHE A 229 12.48 -11.53 15.63
C PHE A 229 12.11 -12.94 16.08
N GLU A 230 10.81 -13.23 16.12
CA GLU A 230 10.23 -14.48 16.61
C GLU A 230 9.41 -15.15 15.50
N LEU A 231 9.93 -16.24 14.94
CA LEU A 231 9.21 -17.14 14.05
C LEU A 231 8.58 -18.28 14.86
N ARG A 232 7.32 -18.61 14.56
CA ARG A 232 6.66 -19.85 15.00
C ARG A 232 6.10 -20.58 13.77
N SER A 233 6.38 -21.86 13.58
CA SER A 233 6.01 -22.59 12.35
C SER A 233 5.75 -24.08 12.61
N ASP A 234 4.81 -24.68 11.87
CA ASP A 234 4.64 -26.15 11.82
C ASP A 234 5.45 -26.81 10.70
N SER A 235 6.15 -26.03 9.86
CA SER A 235 7.00 -26.53 8.79
C SER A 235 8.47 -26.55 9.21
N ARG A 236 9.04 -27.77 9.31
CA ARG A 236 10.48 -27.97 9.58
C ARG A 236 11.34 -27.34 8.49
N ASN A 237 11.01 -27.55 7.21
CA ASN A 237 11.75 -26.99 6.08
C ASN A 237 11.79 -25.45 6.15
N TYR A 238 10.64 -24.81 6.41
CA TYR A 238 10.59 -23.35 6.54
C TYR A 238 11.41 -22.84 7.72
N THR A 239 11.40 -23.59 8.82
CA THR A 239 12.18 -23.29 10.03
C THR A 239 13.68 -23.36 9.76
N GLU A 240 14.16 -24.46 9.17
CA GLU A 240 15.56 -24.65 8.79
C GLU A 240 16.04 -23.58 7.79
N TYR A 241 15.20 -23.26 6.80
CA TYR A 241 15.47 -22.17 5.88
C TYR A 241 15.56 -20.82 6.61
N THR A 242 14.68 -20.54 7.56
CA THR A 242 14.74 -19.28 8.32
C THR A 242 16.00 -19.19 9.16
N ILE A 243 16.38 -20.28 9.83
CA ILE A 243 17.64 -20.36 10.58
C ILE A 243 18.82 -20.05 9.65
N SER A 244 18.88 -20.65 8.44
CA SER A 244 19.99 -20.38 7.51
C SER A 244 20.06 -18.92 7.07
N GLN A 245 18.92 -18.24 6.89
CA GLN A 245 18.91 -16.80 6.55
C GLN A 245 19.34 -15.92 7.73
N LEU A 246 19.02 -16.31 8.96
CA LEU A 246 19.39 -15.57 10.18
C LEU A 246 20.88 -15.76 10.52
N LEU A 247 21.46 -16.93 10.26
CA LEU A 247 22.88 -17.20 10.49
C LEU A 247 23.81 -16.38 9.56
N ASN A 248 23.28 -15.80 8.49
CA ASN A 248 24.03 -14.92 7.58
C ASN A 248 24.10 -13.46 8.07
N LEU A 249 23.45 -13.13 9.19
CA LEU A 249 23.44 -11.79 9.77
C LEU A 249 24.68 -11.52 10.62
N HIS A 250 24.88 -10.26 11.00
CA HIS A 250 26.04 -9.86 11.81
C HIS A 250 25.87 -10.21 13.30
N SER A 251 24.64 -10.21 13.80
CA SER A 251 24.25 -10.65 15.14
C SER A 251 23.99 -12.16 15.19
N SER A 252 24.31 -12.83 16.31
CA SER A 252 24.35 -14.31 16.34
C SER A 252 23.53 -14.99 17.43
N LYS A 253 22.84 -14.26 18.32
CA LYS A 253 22.01 -14.90 19.34
C LYS A 253 20.72 -15.47 18.76
N LEU A 254 20.74 -16.78 18.55
CA LEU A 254 19.62 -17.58 18.05
C LEU A 254 19.21 -18.62 19.09
N ILE A 255 17.91 -18.70 19.37
CA ILE A 255 17.30 -19.71 20.25
C ILE A 255 16.27 -20.47 19.43
N VAL A 256 16.34 -21.80 19.49
CA VAL A 256 15.39 -22.68 18.80
C VAL A 256 14.71 -23.57 19.83
N ASP A 257 13.39 -23.49 19.90
CA ASP A 257 12.58 -24.34 20.77
C ASP A 257 11.68 -25.25 19.91
N LYS A 258 11.30 -26.39 20.48
CA LYS A 258 10.31 -27.30 19.90
C LYS A 258 9.14 -27.44 20.87
N ASN A 259 7.93 -27.24 20.36
CA ASN A 259 6.67 -27.32 21.10
C ASN A 259 6.64 -26.39 22.32
N LYS A 260 7.25 -25.20 22.21
CA LYS A 260 7.25 -24.19 23.28
C LYS A 260 5.83 -23.83 23.67
N TYR A 261 5.57 -23.78 24.97
CA TYR A 261 4.29 -23.30 25.50
C TYR A 261 4.23 -21.76 25.45
N LEU A 262 3.12 -21.22 24.95
CA LEU A 262 2.80 -19.79 24.98
C LEU A 262 1.49 -19.58 25.73
N ASN A 263 1.38 -18.43 26.42
CA ASN A 263 0.18 -18.05 27.18
C ASN A 263 -1.05 -17.76 26.29
N VAL A 264 -0.84 -17.58 24.99
CA VAL A 264 -1.88 -17.40 23.99
C VAL A 264 -1.60 -18.29 22.79
N SER A 265 -2.59 -19.05 22.34
CA SER A 265 -2.50 -19.85 21.12
C SER A 265 -3.20 -19.17 19.95
N SER A 266 -2.59 -19.28 18.77
CA SER A 266 -3.25 -18.89 17.52
C SER A 266 -4.26 -19.95 17.08
N LYS A 267 -5.17 -19.59 16.16
CA LYS A 267 -6.08 -20.56 15.52
C LYS A 267 -5.31 -21.70 14.83
N TYR A 268 -4.15 -21.39 14.25
CA TYR A 268 -3.30 -22.39 13.58
C TYR A 268 -2.61 -23.29 14.58
N GLU A 269 -2.09 -22.74 15.68
CA GLU A 269 -1.50 -23.51 16.76
C GLU A 269 -2.47 -24.54 17.33
N ASP A 270 -3.71 -24.12 17.64
CA ASP A 270 -4.76 -25.03 18.13
C ASP A 270 -5.03 -26.17 17.12
N ARG A 271 -5.04 -25.84 15.82
CA ARG A 271 -5.25 -26.82 14.75
C ARG A 271 -4.09 -27.81 14.67
N TRP A 272 -2.85 -27.34 14.71
CA TRP A 272 -1.67 -28.19 14.55
C TRP A 272 -1.41 -29.06 15.77
N LYS A 273 -1.66 -28.55 16.98
CA LYS A 273 -1.67 -29.36 18.21
C LYS A 273 -2.68 -30.50 18.14
N LYS A 274 -3.89 -30.25 17.64
CA LYS A 274 -4.91 -31.30 17.43
C LYS A 274 -4.48 -32.36 16.42
N GLN A 275 -3.62 -32.00 15.46
CA GLN A 275 -3.06 -32.92 14.48
C GLN A 275 -1.75 -33.57 14.95
N LEU A 276 -1.34 -33.34 16.21
CA LEU A 276 -0.09 -33.85 16.78
C LEU A 276 1.14 -33.47 15.95
N LYS A 277 1.08 -32.32 15.26
CA LYS A 277 2.24 -31.78 14.56
C LYS A 277 3.18 -31.11 15.54
N ASP A 278 4.47 -31.25 15.26
CA ASP A 278 5.49 -30.44 15.91
C ASP A 278 5.40 -28.98 15.49
N ILE A 279 5.62 -28.09 16.45
CA ILE A 279 5.72 -26.65 16.25
C ILE A 279 7.13 -26.24 16.63
N TYR A 280 7.77 -25.48 15.76
CA TYR A 280 9.13 -24.98 15.96
C TYR A 280 9.10 -23.47 16.18
N ASP A 281 9.91 -23.01 17.11
CA ASP A 281 10.09 -21.61 17.43
C ASP A 281 11.53 -21.22 17.18
N VAL A 282 11.73 -20.09 16.50
CA VAL A 282 13.05 -19.52 16.27
C VAL A 282 13.02 -18.08 16.75
N THR A 283 13.84 -17.77 17.74
CA THR A 283 14.04 -16.42 18.26
C THR A 283 15.42 -15.94 17.90
N PHE A 284 15.49 -14.87 17.11
CA PHE A 284 16.70 -14.10 16.87
C PHE A 284 16.68 -12.86 17.75
N GLU A 285 17.74 -12.61 18.50
CA GLU A 285 17.93 -11.41 19.31
C GLU A 285 19.03 -10.54 18.67
N CYS A 286 18.72 -9.27 18.42
CA CYS A 286 19.65 -8.32 17.83
C CYS A 286 20.64 -7.83 18.90
N GLU A 287 21.93 -8.05 18.71
CA GLU A 287 22.99 -7.67 19.65
C GLU A 287 23.78 -6.44 19.18
N ILE A 288 23.46 -5.93 17.99
CA ILE A 288 24.16 -4.81 17.38
C ILE A 288 23.27 -3.59 17.26
N LYS A 289 23.90 -2.42 17.17
CA LYS A 289 23.24 -1.20 16.72
C LYS A 289 23.48 -1.06 15.23
N SER A 290 22.41 -1.01 14.45
CA SER A 290 22.48 -0.81 13.01
C SER A 290 22.71 0.66 12.67
N GLU A 291 23.38 0.94 11.55
CA GLU A 291 23.52 2.30 11.04
C GLU A 291 22.13 2.92 10.75
N PRO A 292 21.97 4.24 10.95
CA PRO A 292 20.73 4.93 10.60
C PRO A 292 20.33 4.68 9.15
N LEU A 293 19.02 4.53 8.91
CA LEU A 293 18.49 4.41 7.56
C LEU A 293 18.88 5.68 6.79
N LYS A 294 19.59 5.50 5.66
CA LYS A 294 20.01 6.63 4.84
C LYS A 294 18.79 7.43 4.41
N THR A 295 18.77 8.72 4.73
CA THR A 295 17.72 9.63 4.26
C THR A 295 17.77 9.68 2.74
N LEU A 296 16.71 9.19 2.10
CA LEU A 296 16.54 9.30 0.67
C LEU A 296 16.22 10.75 0.30
N SER A 297 16.77 11.23 -0.81
CA SER A 297 16.39 12.53 -1.38
C SER A 297 14.91 12.53 -1.75
N GLU A 298 14.22 13.65 -1.56
CA GLU A 298 12.83 13.78 -1.99
C GLU A 298 12.68 13.52 -3.51
N MET A 299 11.57 12.90 -3.92
CA MET A 299 11.22 12.73 -5.33
C MET A 299 10.65 14.05 -5.89
N LYS A 300 11.55 14.99 -6.21
CA LYS A 300 11.22 16.29 -6.82
C LYS A 300 11.60 16.32 -8.30
N PHE A 301 10.63 16.73 -9.09
CA PHE A 301 10.81 17.04 -10.50
C PHE A 301 11.59 18.35 -10.69
N ASP A 302 12.22 18.48 -11.86
CA ASP A 302 12.78 19.76 -12.29
C ASP A 302 11.66 20.68 -12.80
N SER A 303 12.00 21.95 -13.02
CA SER A 303 11.11 22.94 -13.62
C SER A 303 11.29 23.00 -15.14
N ASN A 304 10.29 23.56 -15.84
CA ASN A 304 10.37 23.95 -17.26
C ASN A 304 10.50 22.78 -18.25
N TYR A 305 9.82 21.67 -18.01
CA TYR A 305 9.68 20.63 -19.03
C TYR A 305 8.91 21.15 -20.25
N ASP A 306 9.34 20.75 -21.45
CA ASP A 306 8.66 21.11 -22.70
C ASP A 306 7.43 20.22 -22.90
N VAL A 307 6.27 20.70 -22.44
CA VAL A 307 5.01 19.94 -22.47
C VAL A 307 4.62 19.56 -23.90
N LYS A 308 4.86 20.45 -24.88
CA LYS A 308 4.52 20.19 -26.29
C LYS A 308 5.39 19.08 -26.85
N ALA A 309 6.70 19.09 -26.58
CA ALA A 309 7.60 18.01 -26.97
C ALA A 309 7.20 16.67 -26.32
N ILE A 310 6.95 16.66 -25.01
CA ILE A 310 6.50 15.44 -24.28
C ILE A 310 5.19 14.92 -24.87
N SER A 311 4.22 15.80 -25.11
CA SER A 311 2.92 15.42 -25.63
C SER A 311 3.01 14.83 -27.04
N LYS A 312 3.82 15.45 -27.92
CA LYS A 312 4.02 15.02 -29.30
C LYS A 312 4.80 13.71 -29.40
N ASN A 313 5.84 13.56 -28.60
CA ASN A 313 6.76 12.42 -28.65
C ASN A 313 6.41 11.32 -27.63
N PHE A 314 5.21 11.38 -27.04
CA PHE A 314 4.72 10.38 -26.12
C PHE A 314 4.75 8.98 -26.74
N LYS A 315 5.31 8.02 -26.00
CA LYS A 315 5.29 6.60 -26.37
C LYS A 315 4.92 5.76 -25.15
N ASN A 316 4.10 4.74 -25.38
CA ASN A 316 3.87 3.70 -24.38
C ASN A 316 5.13 2.80 -24.35
N ILE A 317 5.98 2.97 -23.34
CA ILE A 317 7.30 2.33 -23.25
C ILE A 317 7.62 1.86 -21.84
N THR A 318 8.50 0.87 -21.73
CA THR A 318 9.05 0.39 -20.47
C THR A 318 10.56 0.53 -20.47
N ILE A 319 11.08 1.28 -19.49
CA ILE A 319 12.50 1.42 -19.20
C ILE A 319 12.80 0.52 -17.99
N LYS A 320 13.64 -0.50 -18.19
CA LYS A 320 14.09 -1.40 -17.12
C LYS A 320 15.47 -0.96 -16.62
N LYS A 321 15.66 -1.00 -15.32
CA LYS A 321 16.95 -0.87 -14.63
C LYS A 321 17.19 -2.17 -13.82
N ASP A 322 18.29 -2.23 -13.08
CA ASP A 322 18.70 -3.46 -12.38
C ASP A 322 17.68 -3.94 -11.33
N ASP A 323 17.17 -3.03 -10.49
CA ASP A 323 16.24 -3.35 -9.39
C ASP A 323 14.86 -2.67 -9.49
N CYS A 324 14.63 -1.89 -10.54
CA CYS A 324 13.40 -1.15 -10.74
C CYS A 324 13.04 -0.98 -12.23
N PHE A 325 11.84 -0.48 -12.48
CA PHE A 325 11.40 -0.10 -13.81
C PHE A 325 10.57 1.18 -13.80
N LEU A 326 10.42 1.76 -14.98
CA LEU A 326 9.46 2.80 -15.29
C LEU A 326 8.69 2.38 -16.54
N HIS A 327 7.37 2.34 -16.45
CA HIS A 327 6.47 2.14 -17.55
C HIS A 327 5.56 3.36 -17.71
N ILE A 328 5.66 4.00 -18.87
CA ILE A 328 4.82 5.14 -19.22
C ILE A 328 3.61 4.59 -19.96
N GLU A 329 2.45 4.60 -19.30
CA GLU A 329 1.31 3.80 -19.75
C GLU A 329 0.42 4.57 -20.73
N GLU A 330 0.03 5.79 -20.35
CA GLU A 330 -0.99 6.55 -21.05
C GLU A 330 -0.80 8.05 -20.80
N LYS A 331 -0.98 8.84 -21.86
CA LYS A 331 -1.07 10.31 -21.80
C LYS A 331 -2.53 10.71 -21.79
N PHE A 332 -2.87 11.70 -20.98
CA PHE A 332 -4.16 12.37 -20.95
C PHE A 332 -3.95 13.86 -21.23
N GLU A 333 -4.65 14.40 -22.22
CA GLU A 333 -4.60 15.82 -22.58
C GLU A 333 -5.68 16.57 -21.81
N LYS A 334 -5.27 17.52 -20.95
CA LYS A 334 -6.16 18.40 -20.20
C LYS A 334 -6.37 19.73 -20.94
N SER A 335 -5.31 20.28 -21.51
CA SER A 335 -5.34 21.43 -22.43
C SER A 335 -4.14 21.36 -23.39
N GLU A 336 -3.92 22.37 -24.24
CA GLU A 336 -2.77 22.41 -25.17
C GLU A 336 -1.41 22.32 -24.44
N ASP A 337 -1.33 22.91 -23.24
CA ASP A 337 -0.10 23.02 -22.46
C ASP A 337 -0.14 22.24 -21.14
N GLU A 338 -1.20 21.46 -20.89
CA GLU A 338 -1.32 20.67 -19.67
C GLU A 338 -1.68 19.22 -20.01
N ILE A 339 -0.84 18.31 -19.54
CA ILE A 339 -1.05 16.86 -19.71
C ILE A 339 -0.91 16.14 -18.38
N LEU A 340 -1.53 14.96 -18.30
CA LEU A 340 -1.21 13.97 -17.30
C LEU A 340 -0.57 12.76 -17.94
N LEU A 341 0.43 12.19 -17.27
CA LEU A 341 0.96 10.87 -17.57
C LEU A 341 0.54 9.89 -16.49
N ARG A 342 -0.04 8.76 -16.88
CA ARG A 342 -0.19 7.60 -16.00
C ARG A 342 1.05 6.73 -16.13
N ILE A 343 1.65 6.40 -15.00
CA ILE A 343 2.87 5.59 -14.95
C ILE A 343 2.73 4.43 -13.97
N SER A 344 3.41 3.33 -14.27
CA SER A 344 3.76 2.26 -13.34
C SER A 344 5.27 2.28 -13.13
N PHE A 345 5.75 2.31 -11.89
CA PHE A 345 7.18 2.40 -11.63
C PHE A 345 7.56 1.82 -10.27
N GLY A 346 8.86 1.65 -10.02
CA GLY A 346 9.40 1.12 -8.78
C GLY A 346 9.90 -0.32 -8.89
N ALA A 347 9.86 -1.05 -7.77
CA ALA A 347 10.34 -2.43 -7.71
C ALA A 347 9.49 -3.37 -8.56
N PHE A 348 10.12 -4.35 -9.22
CA PHE A 348 9.39 -5.36 -10.03
C PHE A 348 8.39 -6.19 -9.21
N SER A 349 8.73 -6.49 -7.96
CA SER A 349 7.88 -7.26 -7.05
C SER A 349 6.70 -6.46 -6.49
N GLN A 350 6.81 -5.13 -6.50
CA GLN A 350 5.82 -4.23 -5.90
C GLN A 350 5.81 -2.88 -6.61
N PRO A 351 5.26 -2.83 -7.83
CA PRO A 351 5.15 -1.59 -8.56
C PRO A 351 4.13 -0.65 -7.92
N GLU A 352 4.39 0.64 -8.01
CA GLU A 352 3.41 1.68 -7.74
C GLU A 352 2.87 2.27 -9.04
N GLN A 353 1.59 2.64 -9.00
CA GLN A 353 0.93 3.39 -10.06
C GLN A 353 0.58 4.78 -9.55
N CYS A 354 0.83 5.79 -10.38
CA CYS A 354 0.48 7.17 -10.09
C CYS A 354 0.22 7.97 -11.37
N TYR A 355 -0.37 9.15 -11.18
CA TYR A 355 -0.49 10.17 -12.21
C TYR A 355 0.54 11.27 -11.94
N ILE A 356 1.07 11.85 -13.01
CA ILE A 356 1.92 13.03 -12.95
C ILE A 356 1.23 14.12 -13.75
N LEU A 357 1.04 15.30 -13.15
CA LEU A 357 0.57 16.49 -13.84
C LEU A 357 1.78 17.27 -14.35
N ILE A 358 1.77 17.61 -15.63
CA ILE A 358 2.84 18.38 -16.29
C ILE A 358 2.22 19.61 -16.93
N THR A 359 2.76 20.77 -16.56
CA THR A 359 2.42 22.10 -17.04
C THR A 359 3.73 22.84 -17.36
N PRO A 360 3.70 24.00 -18.04
CA PRO A 360 4.94 24.74 -18.35
C PRO A 360 5.70 25.18 -17.08
N GLN A 361 4.98 25.43 -15.97
CA GLN A 361 5.56 25.94 -14.73
C GLN A 361 5.81 24.83 -13.69
N LYS A 362 5.16 23.68 -13.80
CA LYS A 362 5.10 22.68 -12.72
C LYS A 362 5.02 21.25 -13.26
N CYS A 363 5.75 20.36 -12.62
CA CYS A 363 5.62 18.91 -12.77
C CYS A 363 5.53 18.26 -11.38
N GLU A 364 4.48 17.46 -11.14
CA GLU A 364 4.29 16.82 -9.83
C GLU A 364 3.51 15.51 -9.92
N TYR A 365 3.74 14.63 -8.94
CA TYR A 365 2.83 13.53 -8.66
C TYR A 365 1.47 14.08 -8.24
N PHE A 366 0.42 13.68 -8.94
CA PHE A 366 -0.91 14.23 -8.80
C PHE A 366 -1.84 13.27 -8.03
N ILE A 367 -2.60 13.81 -7.07
CA ILE A 367 -3.46 13.12 -6.08
C ILE A 367 -2.69 12.18 -5.13
N LYS A 368 -1.97 11.20 -5.67
CA LYS A 368 -1.24 10.20 -4.89
C LYS A 368 0.26 10.35 -5.10
N LYS A 369 0.96 10.77 -4.04
CA LYS A 369 2.43 10.73 -3.99
C LYS A 369 2.92 9.30 -3.69
N PRO A 370 3.87 8.76 -4.47
CA PRO A 370 4.45 7.43 -4.24
C PRO A 370 5.24 7.38 -2.93
N LEU A 371 5.46 6.17 -2.41
CA LEU A 371 6.29 5.96 -1.23
C LEU A 371 7.76 6.22 -1.57
N LEU A 372 8.51 6.79 -0.63
CA LEU A 372 9.93 7.06 -0.82
C LEU A 372 10.74 5.80 -0.50
N THR A 373 10.75 4.85 -1.44
CA THR A 373 11.65 3.69 -1.43
C THR A 373 12.84 3.95 -2.35
N ARG A 374 13.91 3.16 -2.20
CA ARG A 374 15.08 3.27 -3.07
C ARG A 374 14.73 2.98 -4.53
N GLU A 375 13.95 1.93 -4.76
CA GLU A 375 13.52 1.50 -6.09
C GLU A 375 12.59 2.53 -6.74
N ASN A 376 11.69 3.16 -5.97
CA ASN A 376 10.86 4.26 -6.48
C ASN A 376 11.70 5.51 -6.79
N LEU A 377 12.69 5.85 -5.95
CA LEU A 377 13.58 6.99 -6.21
C LEU A 377 14.41 6.77 -7.49
N ASN A 378 14.97 5.57 -7.68
CA ASN A 378 15.71 5.22 -8.90
C ASN A 378 14.81 5.31 -10.14
N ALA A 379 13.59 4.79 -10.05
CA ALA A 379 12.63 4.88 -11.14
C ALA A 379 12.13 6.32 -11.39
N HIS A 380 12.07 7.16 -10.35
CA HIS A 380 11.83 8.61 -10.48
C HIS A 380 12.96 9.31 -11.24
N PHE A 381 14.23 8.95 -11.03
CA PHE A 381 15.33 9.52 -11.84
C PHE A 381 15.22 9.13 -13.31
N ALA A 382 14.87 7.88 -13.62
CA ALA A 382 14.62 7.46 -15.00
C ALA A 382 13.45 8.23 -15.65
N LEU A 383 12.44 8.59 -14.86
CA LEU A 383 11.33 9.42 -15.31
C LEU A 383 11.77 10.86 -15.60
N LYS A 384 12.60 11.46 -14.73
CA LYS A 384 13.15 12.80 -14.98
C LYS A 384 13.97 12.84 -16.26
N GLU A 385 14.82 11.84 -16.49
CA GLU A 385 15.62 11.68 -17.70
C GLU A 385 14.72 11.58 -18.95
N TYR A 386 13.67 10.77 -18.90
CA TYR A 386 12.69 10.66 -19.99
C TYR A 386 12.03 12.01 -20.30
N LEU A 387 11.57 12.73 -19.27
CA LEU A 387 10.89 14.02 -19.44
C LEU A 387 11.84 15.10 -19.97
N ALA A 388 13.11 15.10 -19.54
CA ALA A 388 14.12 16.06 -20.00
C ALA A 388 14.50 15.83 -21.47
N ASN A 389 14.61 14.56 -21.89
CA ASN A 389 15.02 14.18 -23.24
C ASN A 389 13.84 14.08 -24.22
N ALA A 390 12.65 14.57 -23.85
CA ALA A 390 11.45 14.47 -24.68
C ALA A 390 11.60 15.05 -26.09
N LYS A 391 12.55 15.99 -26.29
CA LYS A 391 12.86 16.57 -27.60
C LYS A 391 13.62 15.62 -28.54
N ASP A 392 14.28 14.61 -27.99
CA ASP A 392 15.19 13.72 -28.71
C ASP A 392 14.51 12.41 -29.16
N TYR A 393 13.22 12.23 -28.86
CA TYR A 393 12.45 11.00 -29.10
C TYR A 393 11.48 11.04 -30.28
#